data_AF-A0A7L0SCN7-F1
#
_entry.id   AF-A0A7L0SCN7-F1
#
_cell.length_a   1.000
_cell.length_b   1.000
_cell.length_c   1.000
_cell.angle_alpha   90.00
_cell.angle_beta   90.00
_cell.angle_gamma   90.00
#
_symmetry.space_group_name_H-M   'P 1'
#
loop_
_entity.id
_entity.type
_entity.pdbx_description
1 polymer ?
#
loop_
_entity_poly.entity_id
_entity_poly.type
_entity_poly.pdbx_seq_one_letter_code
_entity_poly.pdbx_strand_id
1 'polypeptide(L)'
;MATTPHGPHGTQITAMSLLVLLDLLGARHPAIHSHFPRTHHWFLRLVTIEQQLRRLGLLHSPRQDQPFFRLSPAPGPVEDDHIPFLQRGVPVLHLIPLPFPDVWHTLEDTEDNLHPPTMEDLGKILMAFVAEFLQL
;
A
#
# COMPACT_ATOMS: atom_id res chain seq x y z
N MET A 1 2.38 -24.52 21.24
CA MET A 1 3.06 -23.31 20.75
C MET A 1 4.30 -23.75 20.00
N ALA A 2 4.35 -23.54 18.69
CA ALA A 2 5.47 -24.01 17.87
C ALA A 2 6.65 -23.02 17.98
N THR A 3 7.77 -23.49 18.52
CA THR A 3 9.03 -22.74 18.62
C THR A 3 9.82 -22.90 17.33
N THR A 4 9.72 -21.93 16.44
CA THR A 4 10.66 -21.79 15.30
C THR A 4 12.05 -21.43 15.82
N PRO A 5 13.12 -22.13 15.42
CA PRO A 5 14.48 -21.87 15.89
C PRO A 5 14.99 -20.59 15.23
N HIS A 6 15.25 -19.55 16.01
CA HIS A 6 15.87 -18.31 15.53
C HIS A 6 17.38 -18.44 15.72
N GLY A 7 18.14 -18.14 14.66
CA GLY A 7 19.60 -18.01 14.73
C GLY A 7 20.03 -16.89 15.70
N PRO A 8 21.34 -16.75 15.97
CA PRO A 8 21.86 -16.13 17.20
C PRO A 8 21.51 -14.64 17.47
N HIS A 9 20.79 -13.94 16.58
CA HIS A 9 20.65 -12.48 16.62
C HIS A 9 19.29 -11.89 16.18
N GLY A 10 18.14 -12.56 16.32
CA GLY A 10 16.87 -11.93 15.95
C GLY A 10 15.61 -12.45 16.67
N THR A 11 14.65 -11.56 16.90
CA THR A 11 13.25 -11.87 17.26
C THR A 11 12.39 -12.03 15.98
N GLN A 12 11.18 -12.58 16.10
CA GLN A 12 10.23 -12.64 14.99
C GLN A 12 9.96 -11.26 14.37
N ILE A 13 9.95 -10.19 15.19
CA ILE A 13 9.76 -8.81 14.73
C ILE A 13 10.93 -8.36 13.85
N THR A 14 12.17 -8.67 14.24
CA THR A 14 13.35 -8.28 13.45
C THR A 14 13.49 -9.08 12.15
N ALA A 15 12.76 -10.19 11.98
CA ALA A 15 12.72 -10.95 10.74
C ALA A 15 11.80 -10.34 9.67
N MET A 16 10.92 -9.40 10.05
CA MET A 16 10.03 -8.72 9.10
C MET A 16 10.84 -7.79 8.19
N SER A 17 10.98 -8.18 6.92
CA SER A 17 11.74 -7.41 5.93
C SER A 17 11.03 -6.11 5.52
N LEU A 18 9.70 -6.16 5.42
CA LEU A 18 8.82 -5.04 5.11
C LEU A 18 7.41 -5.37 5.60
N LEU A 19 6.78 -4.46 6.35
CA LEU A 19 5.35 -4.51 6.63
C LEU A 19 4.64 -3.64 5.59
N VAL A 20 3.87 -4.25 4.70
CA VAL A 20 2.98 -3.53 3.79
C VAL A 20 1.59 -3.54 4.43
N LEU A 21 1.15 -2.38 4.94
CA LEU A 21 -0.16 -2.23 5.58
C LEU A 21 -1.12 -1.58 4.60
N LEU A 22 -2.23 -2.24 4.30
CA LEU A 22 -3.30 -1.75 3.43
C LEU A 22 -4.45 -1.32 4.33
N ASP A 23 -4.93 -0.09 4.15
CA ASP A 23 -6.08 0.42 4.89
C ASP A 23 -6.90 1.41 4.04
N LEU A 24 -8.20 1.46 4.30
CA LEU A 24 -9.20 2.32 3.63
C LEU A 24 -9.17 2.29 2.09
N LEU A 25 -8.89 1.12 1.50
CA LEU A 25 -8.91 0.89 0.06
C LEU A 25 -10.25 0.34 -0.39
N GLY A 26 -10.76 0.84 -1.52
CA GLY A 26 -12.03 0.36 -2.10
C GLY A 26 -12.77 1.46 -2.84
N ALA A 27 -12.65 2.70 -2.38
CA ALA A 27 -13.25 3.86 -3.01
C ALA A 27 -12.62 4.21 -4.36
N ARG A 28 -13.30 5.05 -5.12
CA ARG A 28 -12.84 5.54 -6.42
C ARG A 28 -11.65 6.50 -6.26
N HIS A 29 -10.67 6.41 -7.17
CA HIS A 29 -9.54 7.35 -7.31
C HIS A 29 -8.75 7.67 -6.02
N PRO A 30 -8.28 6.66 -5.26
CA PRO A 30 -7.49 6.91 -4.06
C PRO A 30 -6.18 7.64 -4.40
N ALA A 31 -5.76 8.54 -3.51
CA ALA A 31 -4.47 9.21 -3.60
C ALA A 31 -3.56 8.71 -2.48
N ILE A 32 -2.68 7.75 -2.79
CA ILE A 32 -1.79 7.09 -1.85
C ILE A 32 -0.41 7.74 -1.94
N HIS A 33 0.22 8.01 -0.80
CA HIS A 33 1.46 8.78 -0.73
C HIS A 33 2.56 8.00 -0.01
N SER A 34 3.81 8.44 -0.17
CA SER A 34 4.93 7.89 0.60
C SER A 34 4.96 8.52 1.99
N HIS A 35 4.71 7.73 3.04
CA HIS A 35 4.71 8.20 4.43
C HIS A 35 6.09 8.17 5.10
N PHE A 36 7.00 7.27 4.67
CA PHE A 36 8.27 7.04 5.36
C PHE A 36 9.47 7.12 4.41
N PRO A 37 10.49 7.94 4.72
CA PRO A 37 11.71 8.02 3.90
C PRO A 37 12.42 6.66 3.74
N ARG A 38 12.42 5.82 4.78
CA ARG A 38 13.12 4.53 4.80
C ARG A 38 12.59 3.54 3.75
N THR A 39 11.30 3.61 3.42
CA THR A 39 10.62 2.71 2.47
C THR A 39 10.18 3.42 1.19
N HIS A 40 10.58 4.67 1.00
CA HIS A 40 10.24 5.47 -0.19
C HIS A 40 10.65 4.77 -1.50
N HIS A 41 11.78 4.07 -1.51
CA HIS A 41 12.21 3.31 -2.69
C HIS A 41 11.22 2.20 -3.07
N TRP A 42 10.59 1.52 -2.10
CA TRP A 42 9.52 0.55 -2.37
C TRP A 42 8.25 1.23 -2.89
N PHE A 43 7.92 2.40 -2.35
CA PHE A 43 6.82 3.21 -2.89
C PHE A 43 7.04 3.59 -4.35
N LEU A 44 8.27 3.96 -4.73
CA LEU A 44 8.63 4.26 -6.12
C LEU A 44 8.50 3.04 -7.04
N ARG A 45 8.63 1.81 -6.53
CA ARG A 45 8.33 0.59 -7.29
C ARG A 45 6.85 0.49 -7.62
N LEU A 46 5.95 0.77 -6.67
CA LEU A 46 4.50 0.83 -6.93
C LEU A 46 4.16 1.89 -7.99
N VAL A 47 4.76 3.08 -7.91
CA VAL A 47 4.60 4.14 -8.94
C VAL A 47 5.03 3.62 -10.31
N THR A 48 6.19 2.96 -10.39
CA THR A 48 6.72 2.43 -11.66
C THR A 48 5.81 1.35 -12.25
N ILE A 49 5.34 0.42 -11.41
CA ILE A 49 4.43 -0.65 -11.79
C ILE A 49 3.11 -0.07 -12.31
N GLU A 50 2.51 0.88 -11.58
CA GLU A 50 1.28 1.54 -12.01
C GLU A 50 1.45 2.19 -13.39
N GLN A 51 2.52 2.97 -13.58
CA GLN A 51 2.81 3.63 -14.85
C GLN A 51 2.97 2.62 -15.99
N GLN A 52 3.65 1.49 -15.75
CA GLN A 52 3.82 0.44 -16.75
C GLN A 52 2.49 -0.22 -17.11
N LEU A 53 1.67 -0.61 -16.13
CA LEU A 53 0.36 -1.22 -16.38
C LEU A 53 -0.59 -0.27 -17.11
N ARG A 54 -0.61 1.02 -16.74
CA ARG A 54 -1.33 2.06 -17.49
C ARG A 54 -0.82 2.19 -18.92
N ARG A 55 0.50 2.17 -19.12
CA ARG A 55 1.12 2.25 -20.46
C ARG A 55 0.82 1.03 -21.32
N LEU A 56 0.58 -0.13 -20.73
CA LEU A 56 0.19 -1.34 -21.45
C LEU A 56 -1.33 -1.44 -21.64
N GLY A 57 -2.12 -0.53 -21.05
CA GLY A 57 -3.58 -0.59 -21.10
C GLY A 57 -4.16 -1.76 -20.30
N LEU A 58 -3.46 -2.20 -19.25
CA LEU A 58 -3.85 -3.33 -18.41
C LEU A 58 -4.69 -2.91 -17.19
N LEU A 59 -4.84 -1.61 -16.96
CA LEU A 59 -5.70 -1.04 -15.93
C LEU A 59 -7.01 -0.54 -16.55
N HIS A 60 -8.09 -0.61 -15.78
CA HIS A 60 -9.37 0.00 -16.12
C HIS A 60 -9.30 1.53 -16.09
N SER A 61 -8.48 2.06 -15.17
CA SER A 61 -8.26 3.49 -15.01
C SER A 61 -7.71 4.13 -16.29
N PRO A 62 -8.42 5.10 -16.88
CA PRO A 62 -7.95 5.84 -18.04
C PRO A 62 -6.58 6.47 -17.84
N ARG A 63 -5.82 6.62 -18.94
CA ARG A 63 -4.48 7.25 -18.89
C ARG A 63 -4.48 8.72 -18.46
N GLN A 64 -5.60 9.40 -18.67
CA GLN A 64 -5.81 10.80 -18.29
C GLN A 64 -6.15 10.97 -16.81
N ASP A 65 -6.60 9.90 -16.15
CA ASP A 65 -6.87 9.93 -14.72
C ASP A 65 -5.55 10.03 -13.98
N GLN A 66 -5.60 10.71 -12.85
CA GLN A 66 -4.42 10.82 -12.01
C GLN A 66 -4.00 9.42 -11.47
N PRO A 67 -2.70 9.16 -11.29
CA PRO A 67 -2.21 7.91 -10.73
C PRO A 67 -2.71 7.71 -9.30
N PHE A 68 -2.83 6.47 -8.83
CA PHE A 68 -3.14 6.19 -7.43
C PHE A 68 -1.96 6.56 -6.53
N PHE A 69 -0.74 6.20 -6.95
CA PHE A 69 0.47 6.47 -6.17
C PHE A 69 1.06 7.85 -6.52
N ARG A 70 0.96 8.79 -5.58
CA ARG A 70 1.34 10.19 -5.74
C ARG A 70 2.79 10.42 -5.33
N LEU A 71 3.52 11.13 -6.18
CA LEU A 71 4.90 11.55 -5.90
C LEU A 71 4.98 12.73 -4.92
N SER A 72 3.85 13.41 -4.64
CA SER A 72 3.79 14.39 -3.57
C SER A 72 4.02 13.72 -2.21
N PRO A 73 4.58 14.45 -1.23
CA PRO A 73 4.65 13.94 0.13
C PRO A 73 3.25 13.72 0.70
N ALA A 74 3.12 12.81 1.66
CA ALA A 74 1.88 12.63 2.41
C ALA A 74 1.47 13.96 3.08
N PRO A 75 0.19 14.38 3.00
CA PRO A 75 -0.28 15.60 3.65
C PRO A 75 -0.07 15.65 5.17
N GLY A 76 0.05 14.50 5.82
CA GLY A 76 0.33 14.39 7.25
C GLY A 76 0.60 12.94 7.67
N PRO A 77 1.05 12.73 8.92
CA PRO A 77 1.14 11.40 9.50
C PRO A 77 -0.24 10.80 9.73
N VAL A 78 -0.31 9.47 9.71
CA VAL A 78 -1.52 8.72 10.06
C VAL A 78 -1.13 7.66 11.08
N GLU A 79 -1.84 7.59 12.19
CA GLU A 79 -1.69 6.50 13.17
C GLU A 79 -2.56 5.32 12.76
N ASP A 80 -1.99 4.13 12.82
CA ASP A 80 -2.64 2.88 12.41
C ASP A 80 -1.85 1.68 13.01
N ASP A 81 -2.23 0.46 12.69
CA ASP A 81 -1.67 -0.80 13.23
C ASP A 81 -0.15 -0.95 13.04
N HIS A 82 0.45 -0.19 12.12
CA HIS A 82 1.90 -0.20 11.92
C HIS A 82 2.69 0.44 13.06
N ILE A 83 2.09 1.28 13.92
CA ILE A 83 2.81 2.08 14.92
C ILE A 83 3.69 1.22 15.85
N PRO A 84 3.20 0.11 16.46
CA PRO A 84 4.03 -0.73 17.31
C PRO A 84 5.20 -1.40 16.57
N PHE A 85 5.03 -1.71 15.28
CA PHE A 85 6.08 -2.31 14.45
C PHE A 85 7.14 -1.29 14.05
N LEU A 86 6.70 -0.09 13.66
CA LEU A 86 7.57 1.03 13.31
C LEU A 86 8.46 1.43 14.50
N GLN A 87 7.90 1.51 15.71
CA GLN A 87 8.64 1.77 16.95
C GLN A 87 9.72 0.72 17.25
N ARG A 88 9.57 -0.50 16.72
CA ARG A 88 10.53 -1.61 16.87
C ARG A 88 11.47 -1.75 15.67
N GLY A 89 11.46 -0.78 14.76
CA GLY A 89 12.39 -0.70 13.63
C GLY A 89 11.98 -1.52 12.41
N VAL A 90 10.76 -2.05 12.35
CA VAL A 90 10.24 -2.71 11.15
C VAL A 90 10.05 -1.67 10.04
N PRO A 91 10.57 -1.88 8.82
CA PRO A 91 10.26 -1.02 7.68
C PRO A 91 8.77 -1.11 7.34
N VAL A 92 8.09 0.04 7.22
CA VAL A 92 6.65 0.09 6.93
C VAL A 92 6.41 0.75 5.58
N LEU A 93 5.57 0.13 4.75
CA LEU A 93 4.96 0.74 3.57
C LEU A 93 3.46 0.82 3.83
N HIS A 94 2.98 2.00 4.23
CA HIS A 94 1.58 2.24 4.58
C HIS A 94 0.82 2.71 3.34
N LEU A 95 -0.09 1.88 2.85
CA LEU A 95 -0.89 2.10 1.65
C LEU A 95 -2.30 2.49 2.08
N ILE A 96 -2.44 3.76 2.43
CA ILE A 96 -3.69 4.40 2.84
C ILE A 96 -3.89 5.68 2.00
N PRO A 97 -5.10 5.96 1.50
CA PRO A 97 -5.35 7.18 0.75
C PRO A 97 -5.37 8.42 1.66
N LEU A 98 -4.97 9.58 1.14
CA LEU A 98 -5.20 10.88 1.75
C LEU A 98 -5.73 11.86 0.69
N PRO A 99 -6.92 12.46 0.87
CA PRO A 99 -7.85 12.28 2.01
C PRO A 99 -8.41 10.84 2.11
N PHE A 100 -8.95 10.49 3.28
CA PHE A 100 -9.70 9.24 3.47
C PHE A 100 -10.95 9.23 2.59
N PRO A 101 -11.53 8.05 2.28
CA PRO A 101 -12.81 7.97 1.58
C PRO A 101 -13.88 8.78 2.30
N ASP A 102 -14.73 9.49 1.55
CA ASP A 102 -15.80 10.32 2.13
C ASP A 102 -16.78 9.53 3.02
N VAL A 103 -16.90 8.22 2.76
CA VAL A 103 -17.76 7.30 3.51
C VAL A 103 -17.11 6.74 4.79
N TRP A 104 -15.82 7.00 5.03
CA TRP A 104 -15.11 6.49 6.20
C TRP A 104 -15.81 6.85 7.52
N HIS A 105 -16.01 5.86 8.40
CA HIS A 105 -16.73 6.00 9.66
C HIS A 105 -18.19 6.49 9.52
N THR A 106 -18.81 6.23 8.37
CA THR A 106 -20.26 6.44 8.17
C THR A 106 -20.97 5.10 7.94
N LEU A 107 -22.29 5.10 8.00
CA LEU A 107 -23.10 3.94 7.62
C LEU A 107 -23.07 3.66 6.10
N GLU A 108 -22.49 4.55 5.31
CA GLU A 108 -22.33 4.42 3.86
C GLU A 108 -21.06 3.66 3.48
N ASP A 109 -20.19 3.29 4.43
CA ASP A 109 -19.06 2.38 4.16
C ASP A 109 -19.57 0.94 3.98
N THR A 110 -20.15 0.70 2.80
CA THR A 110 -20.83 -0.53 2.40
C THR A 110 -20.34 -1.02 1.05
N GLU A 111 -20.70 -2.25 0.68
CA GLU A 111 -20.36 -2.84 -0.62
C GLU A 111 -20.80 -1.98 -1.81
N ASP A 112 -21.95 -1.31 -1.70
CA ASP A 112 -22.49 -0.45 -2.76
C ASP A 112 -21.59 0.76 -3.08
N ASN A 113 -20.76 1.20 -2.12
CA ASN A 113 -19.83 2.31 -2.29
C ASN A 113 -18.40 1.87 -2.64
N LEU A 114 -18.17 0.56 -2.81
CA LEU A 114 -16.93 0.07 -3.38
C LEU A 114 -16.86 0.38 -4.88
N HIS A 115 -15.65 0.56 -5.39
CA HIS A 115 -15.39 0.77 -6.81
C HIS A 115 -14.59 -0.41 -7.39
N PRO A 116 -15.26 -1.45 -7.92
CA PRO A 116 -14.61 -2.66 -8.42
C PRO A 116 -13.46 -2.41 -9.40
N PRO A 117 -13.55 -1.46 -10.38
CA PRO A 117 -12.43 -1.18 -11.26
C PRO A 117 -11.17 -0.68 -10.53
N THR A 118 -11.33 0.14 -9.48
CA THR A 118 -10.18 0.57 -8.66
C THR A 118 -9.58 -0.62 -7.92
N MET A 119 -10.42 -1.45 -7.31
CA MET A 119 -9.96 -2.61 -6.54
C MET A 119 -9.20 -3.60 -7.42
N GLU A 120 -9.69 -3.88 -8.62
CA GLU A 120 -9.00 -4.72 -9.59
C GLU A 120 -7.65 -4.14 -10.03
N ASP A 121 -7.60 -2.83 -10.29
CA ASP A 121 -6.36 -2.16 -10.70
C ASP A 121 -5.32 -2.15 -9.56
N LEU A 122 -5.72 -1.82 -8.34
CA LEU A 122 -4.85 -1.91 -7.15
C LEU A 122 -4.39 -3.36 -6.92
N GLY A 123 -5.28 -4.33 -7.08
CA GLY A 123 -4.94 -5.75 -6.99
C GLY A 123 -3.85 -6.15 -7.97
N LYS A 124 -3.94 -5.73 -9.24
CA LYS A 124 -2.89 -5.98 -10.26
C LYS A 124 -1.56 -5.34 -9.88
N ILE A 125 -1.58 -4.10 -9.40
CA ILE A 125 -0.36 -3.38 -8.99
C ILE A 125 0.31 -4.08 -7.81
N LEU A 126 -0.48 -4.48 -6.80
CA LEU A 126 0.02 -5.19 -5.63
C LEU A 126 0.56 -6.58 -5.96
N MET A 127 -0.12 -7.34 -6.83
CA MET A 127 0.38 -8.63 -7.31
C MET A 127 1.72 -8.49 -8.04
N ALA A 128 1.85 -7.51 -8.94
CA ALA A 128 3.11 -7.23 -9.61
C ALA A 128 4.20 -6.79 -8.63
N PHE A 129 3.86 -5.98 -7.62
CA PHE A 129 4.79 -5.57 -6.57
C PHE A 129 5.29 -6.75 -5.76
N VAL A 130 4.41 -7.66 -5.34
CA VAL A 130 4.79 -8.87 -4.60
C VAL A 130 5.66 -9.78 -5.47
N ALA A 131 5.32 -9.97 -6.74
CA ALA A 131 6.13 -10.75 -7.68
C ALA A 131 7.54 -10.15 -7.82
N GLU A 132 7.64 -8.84 -7.98
CA GLU A 132 8.92 -8.14 -8.07
C GLU A 132 9.73 -8.22 -6.75
N PHE A 133 9.07 -8.00 -5.61
CA PHE A 133 9.69 -8.05 -4.28
C PHE A 133 10.26 -9.44 -3.96
N LEU A 134 9.53 -10.49 -4.35
CA LEU A 134 9.91 -11.89 -4.13
C LEU A 134 10.78 -12.48 -5.26
N GLN A 135 11.04 -11.72 -6.33
CA GLN A 135 11.79 -12.16 -7.51
C GLN A 135 11.19 -13.42 -8.18
N LEU A 136 9.87 -13.42 -8.35
CA LEU A 136 9.10 -14.50 -8.99
C LEU A 136 9.08 -14.40 -10.52
#